data_AF-A0A967KPA9-F1
#
_entry.id   AF-A0A967KPA9-F1
#
_cell.length_a   1.000
_cell.length_b   1.000
_cell.length_c   1.000
_cell.angle_alpha   90.00
_cell.angle_beta   90.00
_cell.angle_gamma   90.00
#
_symmetry.space_group_name_H-M   'P 1'
#
loop_
_entity.id
_entity.type
_entity.pdbx_description
1 polymer ?
#
loop_
_entity_poly.entity_id
_entity_poly.type
_entity_poly.pdbx_seq_one_letter_code
_entity_poly.pdbx_strand_id
1 'polypeptide(L)' 'MSEQIRNPKEIEKEAKAVYQAEDYLEAAELFTAAANSYLAQENAIAAAEMQNNACVALI' A
#
# COMPACT_ATOMS: atom_id res chain seq x y z
N MET A 1 22.04 -4.36 4.98
CA MET A 1 21.12 -3.42 5.64
C MET A 1 19.82 -4.18 5.81
N SER A 2 19.39 -4.46 7.04
CA SER A 2 18.07 -5.07 7.26
C SER A 2 17.03 -4.04 6.84
N GLU A 3 16.37 -4.25 5.71
CA GLU A 3 15.16 -3.50 5.37
C GLU A 3 14.23 -3.58 6.57
N GLN A 4 14.05 -2.44 7.22
CA GLN A 4 13.06 -2.29 8.27
C GLN A 4 11.72 -2.48 7.57
N ILE A 5 11.15 -3.68 7.67
CA ILE A 5 9.82 -3.97 7.14
C ILE A 5 8.87 -3.03 7.88
N ARG A 6 8.53 -1.90 7.25
CA ARG A 6 7.53 -0.97 7.77
C ARG A 6 6.23 -1.75 7.92
N ASN A 7 5.51 -1.50 9.01
CA ASN A 7 4.27 -2.20 9.27
C ASN A 7 3.28 -1.92 8.13
N PRO A 8 2.74 -2.95 7.44
CA PRO A 8 1.88 -2.76 6.28
C PRO A 8 0.64 -1.91 6.62
N LYS A 9 0.16 -1.95 7.87
CA LYS A 9 -0.96 -1.11 8.33
C LYS A 9 -0.61 0.38 8.40
N GLU A 10 0.64 0.71 8.71
CA GLU A 10 1.10 2.10 8.72
C GLU A 10 1.21 2.65 7.30
N ILE A 11 1.75 1.84 6.37
CA ILE A 11 1.84 2.19 4.96
C ILE A 11 0.44 2.32 4.35
N GLU A 12 -0.47 1.39 4.63
CA GLU A 12 -1.87 1.47 4.19
C GLU A 12 -2.57 2.73 4.70
N LYS A 13 -2.33 3.12 5.96
CA LYS A 13 -2.89 4.34 6.54
C LYS A 13 -2.37 5.59 5.83
N GLU A 14 -1.07 5.63 5.52
CA GLU A 14 -0.43 6.71 4.77
C GLU A 14 -1.00 6.78 3.35
N ALA A 15 -1.10 5.65 2.64
CA ALA A 15 -1.70 5.57 1.30
C ALA A 15 -3.11 6.16 1.27
N LYS A 16 -3.95 5.82 2.26
CA LYS A 16 -5.31 6.37 2.37
C LYS A 16 -5.33 7.88 2.63
N ALA A 17 -4.40 8.40 3.42
CA ALA A 17 -4.31 9.83 3.68
C ALA A 17 -3.89 10.60 2.43
N VAL A 18 -2.91 10.08 1.69
CA VAL A 18 -2.41 10.64 0.43
C VAL A 18 -3.49 10.57 -0.66
N TYR A 19 -4.22 9.46 -0.76
CA TYR A 19 -5.37 9.33 -1.65
C TYR A 19 -6.46 10.39 -1.34
N GLN A 20 -6.75 10.64 -0.07
CA GLN A 20 -7.70 11.68 0.36
C GLN A 20 -7.20 13.10 0.07
N ALA A 21 -5.90 13.30 -0.06
CA ALA A 21 -5.28 14.56 -0.48
C ALA A 21 -5.23 14.73 -2.02
N GLU A 22 -5.84 13.79 -2.77
CA GLU A 22 -5.87 13.76 -4.24
C GLU A 22 -4.50 13.56 -4.91
N ASP A 23 -3.47 13.16 -4.15
CA ASP A 23 -2.19 12.75 -4.71
C ASP A 23 -2.23 11.26 -5.08
N TYR A 24 -2.90 10.98 -6.18
CA TYR A 24 -3.21 9.60 -6.53
C TYR A 24 -1.99 8.79 -6.98
N LEU A 25 -0.95 9.45 -7.49
CA LEU A 25 0.29 8.76 -7.90
C LEU A 25 1.04 8.26 -6.66
N GLU A 26 1.26 9.13 -5.67
CA GLU A 26 1.91 8.73 -4.42
C GLU A 26 1.06 7.70 -3.65
N ALA A 27 -0.28 7.84 -3.68
CA ALA A 27 -1.18 6.86 -3.09
C ALA A 27 -1.01 5.46 -3.72
N ALA A 28 -0.92 5.38 -5.06
CA ALA A 28 -0.71 4.12 -5.76
C ALA A 28 0.61 3.45 -5.37
N GLU A 29 1.70 4.23 -5.29
CA GLU A 29 3.02 3.74 -4.86
C GLU A 29 2.98 3.18 -3.43
N LEU A 30 2.32 3.90 -2.51
CA LEU A 30 2.15 3.47 -1.12
C LEU A 30 1.26 2.23 -1.01
N PHE A 31 0.18 2.12 -1.79
CA PHE A 31 -0.63 0.90 -1.84
C PHE A 31 0.17 -0.30 -2.37
N THR A 32 1.00 -0.12 -3.41
CA THR A 32 1.91 -1.18 -3.87
C THR A 32 2.93 -1.57 -2.80
N ALA A 33 3.47 -0.61 -2.05
CA ALA A 33 4.39 -0.88 -0.94
C ALA A 33 3.68 -1.66 0.19
N ALA A 34 2.46 -1.29 0.55
CA ALA A 34 1.65 -2.02 1.53
C ALA A 34 1.34 -3.45 1.05
N ALA A 35 1.02 -3.64 -0.24
CA ALA A 35 0.79 -4.95 -0.83
C ALA A 35 2.01 -5.87 -0.68
N ASN A 36 3.20 -5.37 -1.03
CA ASN A 36 4.46 -6.12 -0.90
C ASN A 36 4.74 -6.48 0.57
N SER A 37 4.47 -5.56 1.50
CA SER A 37 4.65 -5.84 2.91
C SER A 37 3.63 -6.84 3.48
N TYR A 38 2.39 -6.86 2.98
CA TYR A 38 1.41 -7.89 3.34
C TYR A 38 1.76 -9.27 2.75
N LEU A 39 2.31 -9.32 1.52
CA LEU A 39 2.83 -10.55 0.93
C LEU A 39 3.99 -11.14 1.75
N ALA A 40 4.91 -10.29 2.23
CA ALA A 40 6.01 -10.71 3.10
C ALA A 40 5.54 -11.31 4.44
N GLN A 41 4.29 -11.04 4.83
CA GLN A 41 3.63 -11.61 6.02
C GLN A 41 2.66 -12.75 5.69
N GLU A 42 2.72 -13.28 4.46
CA GLU A 42 1.83 -14.33 3.94
C GLU A 42 0.32 -13.96 3.98
N ASN A 43 0.01 -12.66 4.09
CA ASN A 43 -1.35 -12.15 4.08
C ASN A 43 -1.79 -11.80 2.65
N ALA A 44 -2.05 -12.85 1.87
CA ALA A 44 -2.39 -12.72 0.45
C ALA A 44 -3.67 -11.90 0.20
N ILE A 45 -4.66 -11.96 1.10
CA ILE A 45 -5.92 -11.24 0.93
C ILE A 45 -5.68 -9.73 1.04
N ALA A 46 -5.04 -9.29 2.13
CA ALA A 46 -4.73 -7.86 2.30
C ALA A 46 -3.82 -7.34 1.19
N ALA A 47 -2.86 -8.15 0.74
CA ALA A 47 -2.03 -7.78 -0.40
C ALA A 47 -2.83 -7.56 -1.69
N ALA A 48 -3.78 -8.44 -2.00
CA ALA A 48 -4.64 -8.32 -3.18
C ALA A 48 -5.55 -7.08 -3.10
N GLU A 49 -6.10 -6.78 -1.93
CA GLU A 49 -6.86 -5.56 -1.67
C GLU A 49 -6.03 -4.30 -1.92
N MET A 50 -4.77 -4.27 -1.45
CA MET A 50 -3.89 -3.14 -1.68
C MET A 50 -3.53 -2.98 -3.17
N GLN A 51 -3.30 -4.07 -3.90
CA GLN A 51 -3.08 -3.99 -5.36
C GLN A 51 -4.33 -3.46 -6.10
N ASN A 52 -5.53 -3.82 -5.66
CA ASN A 52 -6.75 -3.25 -6.21
C ASN A 52 -6.82 -1.74 -5.96
N ASN A 53 -6.52 -1.29 -4.74
CA ASN A 53 -6.49 0.13 -4.40
C ASN A 53 -5.44 0.91 -5.21
N ALA A 54 -4.27 0.31 -5.47
CA ALA A 54 -3.27 0.90 -6.35
C ALA A 54 -3.82 1.12 -7.77
N CYS A 55 -4.52 0.13 -8.33
CA CYS A 55 -5.21 0.29 -9.63
C CYS A 55 -6.27 1.39 -9.59
N VAL A 56 -7.08 1.45 -8.53
CA VAL A 56 -8.14 2.47 -8.37
C VAL A 56 -7.56 3.88 -8.26
N ALA A 57 -6.39 4.05 -7.65
CA ALA A 57 -5.72 5.34 -7.61
C ALA A 57 -5.21 5.80 -8.99
N LEU A 58 -4.95 4.88 -9.93
CA LEU A 58 -4.40 5.23 -11.24
C LEU A 58 -5.47 5.47 -12.33
N ILE A 59 -6.77 5.37 -12.02
CA ILE A 59 -7.89 5.53 -12.97
C ILE A 59 -8.81 6.69 -12.60
#